data_AF-A0A7W5VKI4-F1
#
_entry.id   AF-A0A7W5VKI4-F1
#
_cell.length_a   1.000
_cell.length_b   1.000
_cell.length_c   1.000
_cell.angle_alpha   90.00
_cell.angle_beta   90.00
_cell.angle_gamma   90.00
#
_symmetry.space_group_name_H-M   'P 1'
#
loop_
_entity.id
_entity.type
_entity.pdbx_description
1 polymer ?
#
loop_
_entity_poly.entity_id
_entity_poly.type
_entity_poly.pdbx_seq_one_letter_code
_entity_poly.pdbx_strand_id
1 'polypeptide(L)'
;MAVIYLGRIVESGPVEQVLTTPRHPYTQALLSVLPESPERIVLTGETPDPTRIPGGYRFRRHDLTLASPRSRGRAMSAGRGSRVR
;
A
#
# COMPACT_ATOMS: atom_id res chain seq x y z
N MET A 1 15.78 -4.81 -12.93
CA MET A 1 14.82 -5.41 -11.97
C MET A 1 13.43 -5.36 -12.56
N ALA A 2 12.61 -6.37 -12.28
CA ALA A 2 11.19 -6.38 -12.62
C ALA A 2 10.37 -6.74 -11.39
N VAL A 3 9.20 -6.12 -11.26
CA VAL A 3 8.21 -6.37 -10.20
C VAL A 3 6.99 -7.00 -10.85
N ILE A 4 6.51 -8.09 -10.28
CA ILE A 4 5.39 -8.88 -10.80
C ILE A 4 4.22 -8.81 -9.82
N TYR A 5 3.01 -8.66 -10.37
CA TYR A 5 1.76 -8.81 -9.65
C TYR A 5 0.76 -9.59 -10.52
N LEU A 6 0.18 -10.65 -9.96
CA LEU A 6 -0.79 -11.53 -10.65
C LEU A 6 -0.31 -11.97 -12.04
N GLY A 7 0.95 -12.44 -12.11
CA GLY A 7 1.57 -12.97 -13.33
C GLY A 7 1.90 -11.90 -14.39
N ARG A 8 1.79 -10.61 -14.08
CA ARG A 8 2.12 -9.51 -15.00
C ARG A 8 3.26 -8.66 -14.46
N ILE A 9 4.15 -8.23 -15.35
CA ILE A 9 5.15 -7.21 -15.03
C ILE A 9 4.41 -5.88 -14.86
N VAL A 10 4.45 -5.33 -13.65
CA VAL A 10 3.82 -4.05 -13.31
C VAL A 10 4.82 -2.90 -13.29
N GLU A 11 6.10 -3.21 -13.10
CA GLU A 11 7.19 -2.25 -13.16
C GLU A 11 8.48 -2.95 -13.56
N SER A 12 9.29 -2.29 -14.39
CA SER A 12 10.60 -2.81 -14.82
C SER A 12 11.55 -1.67 -15.14
N GLY A 13 12.80 -1.80 -14.73
CA GLY A 13 13.85 -0.81 -14.99
C GLY A 13 15.16 -1.12 -14.28
N PRO A 14 16.12 -0.18 -14.29
CA PRO A 14 17.31 -0.23 -13.44
C PRO A 14 16.91 -0.44 -11.97
N VAL A 15 17.71 -1.21 -11.23
CA VAL A 15 17.44 -1.53 -9.83
C VAL A 15 17.29 -0.26 -9.00
N GLU A 16 18.21 0.67 -9.19
CA GLU A 16 18.27 1.95 -8.48
C GLU A 16 16.99 2.75 -8.69
N GLN A 17 16.45 2.79 -9.92
CA GLN A 17 15.21 3.51 -10.22
C GLN A 17 14.00 2.84 -9.57
N VAL A 18 13.89 1.51 -9.64
CA VAL A 18 12.77 0.76 -9.04
C VAL A 18 12.75 0.92 -7.52
N LEU A 19 13.93 0.99 -6.87
CA LEU A 19 14.04 1.11 -5.42
C LEU A 19 13.92 2.56 -4.91
N THR A 20 14.35 3.56 -5.68
CA THR A 20 14.39 4.97 -5.21
C THR A 20 13.26 5.83 -5.74
N THR A 21 12.76 5.57 -6.95
CA THR A 21 11.68 6.32 -7.58
C THR A 21 10.64 5.37 -8.17
N PRO A 22 10.01 4.51 -7.33
CA PRO A 22 8.99 3.57 -7.77
C PRO A 22 7.79 4.29 -8.37
N ARG A 23 7.41 3.93 -9.60
CA ARG A 23 6.28 4.54 -10.32
C ARG A 23 4.97 3.81 -10.10
N HIS A 24 5.01 2.49 -9.93
CA HIS A 24 3.80 1.70 -9.79
C HIS A 24 3.32 1.71 -8.31
N PRO A 25 2.03 1.99 -8.03
CA PRO A 25 1.50 2.06 -6.66
C PRO A 25 1.75 0.78 -5.83
N TYR A 26 1.73 -0.39 -6.48
CA TYR A 26 2.10 -1.65 -5.83
C TYR A 26 3.55 -1.66 -5.35
N THR A 27 4.50 -1.21 -6.17
CA THR A 27 5.92 -1.11 -5.82
C THR A 27 6.13 -0.09 -4.70
N GLN A 28 5.45 1.06 -4.76
CA GLN A 28 5.46 2.08 -3.70
C GLN A 28 5.01 1.47 -2.37
N ALA A 29 3.93 0.68 -2.38
CA ALA A 29 3.43 0.04 -1.19
C ALA A 29 4.39 -1.02 -0.63
N LEU A 30 4.99 -1.84 -1.49
CA LEU A 30 6.02 -2.80 -1.08
C LEU A 30 7.22 -2.10 -0.42
N LEU A 31 7.71 -1.01 -1.00
CA LEU A 31 8.86 -0.29 -0.47
C LEU A 31 8.51 0.54 0.78
N SER A 32 7.25 0.92 0.94
CA SER A 32 6.78 1.60 2.15
C SER A 32 6.97 0.78 3.43
N VAL A 33 7.25 -0.53 3.30
CA VAL A 33 7.48 -1.39 4.45
C VAL A 33 8.83 -1.19 5.12
N LEU A 34 9.78 -0.59 4.39
CA LEU A 34 11.15 -0.41 4.83
C LEU A 34 11.25 0.69 5.90
N PRO A 35 12.20 0.58 6.85
CA PRO A 35 12.40 1.57 7.91
C PRO A 35 12.64 2.99 7.42
N GLU A 36 13.24 3.14 6.24
CA GLU A 36 13.60 4.41 5.63
C GLU A 36 12.40 5.11 4.97
N SER A 37 11.27 4.42 4.80
CA SER A 37 10.08 5.02 4.20
C SER A 37 9.41 5.98 5.18
N PRO A 38 9.18 7.25 4.79
CA PRO A 38 8.58 8.25 5.67
C PRO A 38 7.10 7.97 5.95
N GLU A 39 6.43 7.29 5.02
CA GLU A 39 5.02 6.94 5.12
C GLU A 39 4.83 5.44 4.88
N ARG A 40 3.99 4.80 5.69
CA ARG A 40 3.59 3.41 5.50
C ARG A 40 2.34 3.37 4.65
N ILE A 41 2.40 2.69 3.53
CA ILE A 41 1.23 2.45 2.69
C ILE A 41 0.69 1.07 3.04
N VAL A 42 -0.49 1.03 3.66
CA VAL A 42 -1.18 -0.24 3.90
C VAL A 42 -2.03 -0.56 2.68
N LEU A 43 -1.76 -1.70 2.05
CA LEU A 43 -2.63 -2.30 1.05
C LEU A 43 -3.90 -2.78 1.74
N THR A 44 -5.00 -2.03 1.62
CA THR A 44 -6.31 -2.52 2.10
C THR A 44 -7.18 -2.90 0.90
N GLY A 45 -7.52 -4.20 0.82
CA GLY A 45 -8.16 -4.82 -0.33
C GLY A 45 -7.84 -6.32 -0.38
N GLU A 46 -8.73 -7.12 -0.95
CA GLU A 46 -8.46 -8.54 -1.18
C GLU A 46 -7.58 -8.71 -2.42
N THR A 47 -6.58 -9.60 -2.35
CA THR A 47 -5.82 -9.97 -3.54
C THR A 47 -6.72 -10.79 -4.46
N PRO A 48 -6.89 -10.42 -5.73
CA PRO A 48 -7.69 -11.20 -6.68
C PRO A 48 -7.19 -12.64 -6.83
N ASP A 49 -8.11 -13.58 -7.06
CA ASP A 49 -7.78 -14.98 -7.33
C ASP A 49 -6.90 -15.08 -8.61
N PRO A 50 -5.64 -15.53 -8.49
CA PRO A 50 -4.72 -15.62 -9.63
C PRO A 50 -5.15 -16.68 -10.65
N THR A 51 -6.01 -17.63 -10.27
CA THR A 51 -6.56 -18.65 -11.18
C THR A 51 -7.75 -18.14 -12.00
N ARG A 52 -8.33 -17.00 -11.59
CA ARG A 52 -9.48 -16.37 -12.23
C ARG A 52 -9.22 -14.90 -12.53
N ILE A 53 -8.11 -14.61 -13.20
CA ILE A 53 -7.82 -13.25 -13.65
C ILE A 53 -8.60 -12.98 -14.95
N PRO A 54 -9.60 -12.08 -14.96
CA PRO A 54 -10.33 -11.77 -16.18
C PRO A 54 -9.39 -11.23 -17.27
N GLY A 55 -9.67 -11.56 -18.53
CA GLY A 55 -8.97 -10.96 -19.67
C GLY A 55 -9.04 -9.43 -19.59
N GLY A 56 -7.88 -8.77 -19.68
CA GLY A 56 -7.81 -7.30 -19.57
C GLY A 56 -7.80 -6.76 -18.14
N TYR A 57 -7.65 -7.60 -17.11
CA TYR A 57 -7.39 -7.13 -15.74
C TYR A 57 -6.17 -6.20 -15.72
N ARG A 58 -6.41 -4.99 -15.23
CA ARG A 58 -5.40 -3.97 -14.95
C ARG A 58 -5.43 -3.74 -13.45
N PHE A 59 -4.25 -3.54 -12.86
CA PHE A 59 -4.15 -3.10 -11.49
C PHE A 59 -5.06 -1.87 -11.27
N ARG A 60 -6.01 -1.95 -10.34
CA ARG A 60 -6.93 -0.84 -10.02
C ARG A 60 -6.53 -0.18 -8.72
N ARG A 61 -6.69 1.15 -8.64
CA ARG A 61 -6.43 1.90 -7.40
C ARG A 61 -7.24 1.39 -6.20
N HIS A 62 -8.42 0.79 -6.41
CA HIS A 62 -9.24 0.23 -5.33
C HIS A 62 -8.77 -1.14 -4.84
N ASP A 63 -7.91 -1.83 -5.60
CA ASP A 63 -7.15 -3.01 -5.12
C ASP A 63 -6.11 -2.58 -4.05
N LEU A 64 -5.99 -1.27 -3.84
CA LEU A 64 -4.99 -0.57 -3.07
C LEU A 64 -5.68 0.57 -2.29
N THR A 65 -6.56 0.26 -1.34
CA THR A 65 -7.09 1.34 -0.50
C THR A 65 -5.97 1.80 0.42
N LEU A 66 -5.47 3.01 0.16
CA LEU A 66 -4.37 3.64 0.88
C LEU A 66 -4.86 4.05 2.28
N ALA A 67 -4.70 3.17 3.26
CA ALA A 67 -4.79 3.56 4.65
C ALA A 67 -3.42 4.08 5.08
N SER A 68 -3.21 5.39 4.95
CA SER A 68 -2.07 6.08 5.58
C SER A 68 -2.29 6.03 7.11
N PRO A 69 -1.41 5.39 7.90
CA PRO A 69 -1.46 5.55 9.34
C PRO A 69 -0.96 6.97 9.63
N ARG A 70 -1.88 7.86 10.02
CA ARG A 70 -1.54 9.18 10.58
C ARG A 70 -0.39 9.00 11.58
N SER A 71 0.71 9.69 11.31
CA SER A 71 1.90 9.78 12.16
C SER A 71 1.50 9.93 13.63
N ARG A 72 1.90 8.99 14.49
CA ARG A 72 1.70 9.10 15.94
C ARG A 72 2.57 10.22 16.51
N GLY A 73 2.02 11.43 16.57
CA GLY A 73 2.56 12.59 17.27
C GLY A 73 1.59 13.11 18.35
N ARG A 74 1.78 12.63 19.58
CA ARG A 74 1.58 13.25 20.91
C ARG A 74 0.56 14.42 21.09
N ALA A 75 -0.44 14.20 21.96
CA ALA A 75 -1.01 15.09 23.04
C ALA A 75 -2.54 14.86 23.23
N MET A 76 -3.02 14.24 24.32
CA MET A 76 -3.41 14.81 25.64
C MET A 76 -4.81 15.49 25.73
N SER A 77 -5.70 14.82 26.49
CA SER A 77 -6.68 15.33 27.47
C SER A 77 -8.15 15.65 27.10
N ALA A 78 -9.00 15.49 28.14
CA ALA A 78 -10.44 15.72 28.32
C ALA A 78 -11.36 14.55 27.91
N GLY A 79 -12.22 13.94 28.73
CA GLY A 79 -12.76 14.30 30.06
C GLY A 79 -14.29 14.21 30.03
N ARG A 80 -14.87 13.41 30.95
CA ARG A 80 -16.28 13.33 31.39
C ARG A 80 -17.31 12.52 30.56
N GLY A 81 -17.64 11.33 31.07
CA GLY A 81 -18.93 11.05 31.75
C GLY A 81 -20.15 10.64 30.91
N SER A 82 -20.66 9.42 31.16
CA SER A 82 -22.10 9.19 31.39
C SER A 82 -22.38 7.80 31.96
N ARG A 83 -23.15 7.76 33.06
CA ARG A 83 -23.75 6.57 33.69
C ARG A 83 -24.88 6.02 32.82
N VAL A 84 -24.96 4.69 32.70
CA VAL A 84 -26.14 3.85 32.40
C VAL A 84 -25.75 2.48 32.94
N ARG A 85 -26.41 1.77 33.86
CA ARG A 85 -27.73 1.78 34.50
C ARG A 85 -27.58 1.15 35.89
#